data_AF-A0A1V5A5W1-F1
#
_entry.id   AF-A0A1V5A5W1-F1
#
_cell.length_a   1.000
_cell.length_b   1.000
_cell.length_c   1.000
_cell.angle_alpha   90.00
_cell.angle_beta   90.00
_cell.angle_gamma   90.00
#
_symmetry.space_group_name_H-M   'P 1'
#
loop_
_entity.id
_entity.type
_entity.pdbx_description
1 polymer ?
#
loop_
_entity_poly.entity_id
_entity_poly.type
_entity_poly.pdbx_seq_one_letter_code
_entity_poly.pdbx_strand_id
1 'polypeptide(L)'
;MREPIYEKDLIAMKYAILESRRHDRMVREIAAEFGIPQNRMRRYLMDCCDMLLLENLPARYEQGKRVQEEAPEPERQLGAHLFTRAVPLLGEDRMLQILDRVKELARGGTPIDQAVRVGKEMIREAITG
;
A
#
# COMPACT_ATOMS: atom_id res chain seq x y z
N MET A 1 -1.16 -33.11 13.41
CA MET A 1 -1.86 -32.18 12.48
C MET A 1 -3.06 -31.57 13.18
N ARG A 2 -2.94 -30.30 13.60
CA ARG A 2 -4.00 -29.45 14.17
C ARG A 2 -3.90 -28.04 13.55
N GLU A 3 -3.66 -27.96 12.25
CA GLU A 3 -3.45 -26.68 11.54
C GLU A 3 -4.69 -26.06 10.86
N PRO A 4 -5.74 -26.78 10.42
CA PRO A 4 -6.79 -26.16 9.60
C PRO A 4 -7.81 -25.30 10.37
N ILE A 5 -7.85 -25.37 11.71
CA ILE A 5 -8.76 -24.56 12.53
C ILE A 5 -8.11 -23.21 12.83
N TYR A 6 -6.83 -23.20 13.24
CA TYR A 6 -6.11 -21.99 13.62
C TYR A 6 -5.97 -21.00 12.45
N GLU A 7 -5.65 -21.48 11.24
CA GLU A 7 -5.54 -20.61 10.06
C GLU A 7 -6.89 -20.01 9.63
N LYS A 8 -7.99 -20.79 9.74
CA LYS A 8 -9.34 -20.30 9.43
C LYS A 8 -9.80 -19.21 10.40
N ASP A 9 -9.48 -19.39 11.68
CA ASP A 9 -9.81 -18.41 12.71
C ASP A 9 -9.06 -17.10 12.47
N LEU A 10 -7.77 -17.17 12.09
CA LEU A 10 -6.98 -15.98 11.78
C LEU A 10 -7.51 -15.22 10.56
N ILE A 11 -7.92 -15.89 9.48
CA ILE A 11 -8.48 -15.20 8.30
C ILE A 11 -9.74 -14.43 8.67
N ALA A 12 -10.66 -15.04 9.43
CA ALA A 12 -11.89 -14.39 9.88
C ALA A 12 -11.59 -13.17 10.77
N MET A 13 -10.61 -13.29 11.68
CA MET A 13 -10.20 -12.18 12.54
C MET A 13 -9.57 -11.02 11.76
N LYS A 14 -8.65 -11.32 10.82
CA LYS A 14 -8.04 -10.30 9.95
C LYS A 14 -9.10 -9.55 9.14
N TYR A 15 -10.10 -10.27 8.62
CA TYR A 15 -11.20 -9.68 7.89
C TYR A 15 -12.05 -8.77 8.78
N ALA A 16 -12.41 -9.22 9.99
CA ALA A 16 -13.17 -8.42 10.94
C ALA A 16 -12.44 -7.12 11.35
N ILE A 17 -11.11 -7.15 11.49
CA ILE A 17 -10.30 -5.95 11.73
C ILE A 17 -10.45 -4.97 10.56
N LEU A 18 -10.32 -5.45 9.32
CA LEU A 18 -10.38 -4.63 8.11
C LEU A 18 -11.78 -4.09 7.77
N GLU A 19 -12.85 -4.69 8.31
CA GLU A 19 -14.21 -4.17 8.22
C GLU A 19 -14.52 -3.10 9.27
N SER A 20 -13.69 -2.96 10.31
CA SER A 20 -13.89 -1.90 11.30
C SER A 20 -13.81 -0.52 10.65
N ARG A 21 -14.61 0.43 11.12
CA ARG A 21 -14.83 1.74 10.47
C ARG A 21 -13.54 2.49 10.09
N ARG A 22 -12.51 2.43 10.93
CA ARG A 22 -11.25 3.15 10.69
C ARG A 22 -10.39 2.47 9.63
N HIS A 23 -10.29 1.14 9.69
CA HIS A 23 -9.60 0.33 8.69
C HIS A 23 -10.33 0.37 7.34
N ASP A 24 -11.65 0.26 7.34
CA ASP A 24 -12.48 0.34 6.13
C ASP A 24 -12.24 1.66 5.37
N ARG A 25 -12.20 2.79 6.09
CA ARG A 25 -11.86 4.08 5.49
C ARG A 25 -10.47 4.08 4.86
N MET A 26 -9.45 3.65 5.60
CA MET A 26 -8.07 3.57 5.09
C MET A 26 -8.00 2.68 3.85
N VAL A 27 -8.61 1.50 3.87
CA VAL A 27 -8.67 0.58 2.73
C VAL A 27 -9.31 1.25 1.53
N ARG A 28 -10.41 1.99 1.71
CA ARG A 28 -11.08 2.74 0.63
C ARG A 28 -10.18 3.80 0.01
N GLU A 29 -9.46 4.56 0.84
CA GLU A 29 -8.54 5.60 0.36
C GLU A 29 -7.41 5.00 -0.48
N ILE A 30 -6.71 3.98 0.05
CA ILE A 30 -5.62 3.30 -0.66
C ILE A 30 -6.14 2.62 -1.94
N ALA A 31 -7.28 1.94 -1.86
CA ALA A 31 -7.90 1.29 -3.00
C ALA A 31 -8.26 2.31 -4.10
N ALA A 32 -8.80 3.48 -3.73
CA ALA A 32 -9.10 4.55 -4.66
C ALA A 32 -7.83 5.14 -5.30
N GLU A 33 -6.75 5.30 -4.53
CA GLU A 33 -5.48 5.83 -5.03
C GLU A 33 -4.89 5.00 -6.17
N PHE A 34 -4.99 3.67 -6.09
CA PHE A 34 -4.48 2.75 -7.12
C PHE A 34 -5.58 2.24 -8.09
N GLY A 35 -6.83 2.63 -7.89
CA GLY A 35 -7.97 2.15 -8.68
C GLY A 35 -8.21 0.64 -8.56
N ILE A 36 -8.02 0.09 -7.36
CA ILE A 36 -8.16 -1.35 -7.04
C ILE A 36 -9.52 -1.58 -6.35
N PRO A 37 -10.23 -2.69 -6.62
CA PRO A 37 -11.42 -3.06 -5.85
C PRO A 37 -11.11 -3.24 -4.35
N GLN A 38 -11.94 -2.68 -3.47
CA GLN A 38 -11.67 -2.69 -2.02
C GLN A 38 -11.53 -4.11 -1.45
N ASN A 39 -12.33 -5.06 -1.93
CA ASN A 39 -12.23 -6.47 -1.53
C ASN A 39 -10.87 -7.09 -1.90
N ARG A 40 -10.30 -6.69 -3.04
CA ARG A 40 -8.97 -7.11 -3.47
C ARG A 40 -7.88 -6.51 -2.60
N MET A 41 -8.00 -5.22 -2.27
CA MET A 41 -7.10 -4.56 -1.32
C MET A 41 -7.16 -5.21 0.08
N ARG A 42 -8.36 -5.53 0.59
CA ARG A 42 -8.49 -6.25 1.87
C ARG A 42 -7.81 -7.61 1.82
N ARG A 43 -8.05 -8.39 0.76
CA ARG A 43 -7.39 -9.69 0.57
C ARG A 43 -5.87 -9.54 0.60
N TYR A 44 -5.34 -8.61 -0.19
CA TYR A 44 -3.90 -8.34 -0.23
C TYR A 44 -3.33 -8.02 1.16
N LEU A 45 -3.98 -7.12 1.91
CA LEU A 45 -3.56 -6.79 3.28
C LEU A 45 -3.62 -7.98 4.23
N MET A 46 -4.63 -8.85 4.10
CA MET A 46 -4.70 -10.08 4.91
C MET A 46 -3.58 -11.06 4.59
N ASP A 47 -3.15 -11.11 3.33
CA ASP A 47 -2.09 -12.01 2.87
C ASP A 47 -0.70 -11.51 3.30
N CYS A 48 -0.45 -10.20 3.24
CA CYS A 48 0.87 -9.62 3.51
C CYS A 48 1.10 -9.11 4.94
N CYS A 49 0.03 -8.81 5.71
CA CYS A 49 0.16 -8.27 7.06
C CYS A 49 -0.21 -9.32 8.13
N ASP A 50 0.58 -9.38 9.20
CA ASP A 50 0.21 -10.11 10.41
C ASP A 50 -0.86 -9.37 11.24
N MET A 51 -1.34 -10.02 12.31
CA MET A 51 -2.38 -9.45 13.18
C MET A 51 -1.96 -8.13 13.82
N LEU A 52 -0.73 -8.06 14.37
CA LEU A 52 -0.25 -6.89 15.08
C LEU A 52 -0.12 -5.67 14.14
N LEU A 53 0.33 -5.92 12.92
CA LEU A 53 0.42 -4.90 11.90
C LEU A 53 -0.98 -4.43 11.50
N LEU A 54 -1.89 -5.36 11.19
CA LEU A 54 -3.27 -5.05 10.80
C LEU A 54 -3.98 -4.19 11.84
N GLU A 55 -3.90 -4.54 13.13
CA GLU A 55 -4.50 -3.76 14.22
C GLU A 55 -4.03 -2.30 14.24
N ASN A 56 -2.76 -2.08 13.92
CA ASN A 56 -2.13 -0.77 13.99
C ASN A 56 -2.13 0.02 12.67
N LEU A 57 -2.54 -0.60 11.55
CA LEU A 57 -2.44 0.00 10.21
C LEU A 57 -3.03 1.42 10.11
N PRO A 58 -4.24 1.73 10.64
CA PRO A 58 -4.78 3.07 10.47
C PRO A 58 -3.98 4.15 11.21
N ALA A 59 -3.39 3.83 12.37
CA ALA A 59 -2.53 4.79 13.07
C ALA A 59 -1.24 5.03 12.27
N ARG A 60 -0.64 3.96 11.75
CA ARG A 60 0.56 4.02 10.90
C ARG A 60 0.29 4.80 9.61
N TYR A 61 -0.84 4.56 8.96
CA TYR A 61 -1.23 5.24 7.73
C TYR A 61 -1.40 6.75 7.94
N GLU A 62 -2.12 7.17 9.00
CA GLU A 62 -2.28 8.60 9.30
C GLU A 62 -0.95 9.28 9.62
N GLN A 63 -0.05 8.62 10.37
CA GLN A 63 1.30 9.13 10.61
C GLN A 63 2.13 9.16 9.31
N GLY A 64 2.03 8.12 8.49
CA GLY A 64 2.75 8.00 7.23
C GLY A 64 2.37 9.09 6.23
N LYS A 65 1.10 9.50 6.17
CA LYS A 65 0.66 10.64 5.34
C LYS A 65 1.35 11.94 5.74
N ARG A 66 1.50 12.20 7.04
CA ARG A 66 2.21 13.41 7.53
C ARG A 66 3.68 13.42 7.10
N VAL A 67 4.35 12.26 7.21
CA VAL A 67 5.74 12.11 6.74
C VAL A 67 5.83 12.27 5.22
N GLN A 68 4.84 11.76 4.48
CA GLN A 68 4.79 11.90 3.02
C GLN A 68 4.67 13.36 2.59
N GLU A 69 3.89 14.19 3.29
CA GLU A 69 3.73 15.63 2.96
C GLU A 69 5.06 16.39 2.95
N GLU A 70 6.01 15.99 3.79
CA GLU A 70 7.35 16.57 3.92
C GLU A 70 8.36 16.02 2.90
N ALA A 71 8.01 14.99 2.14
CA ALA A 71 8.92 14.34 1.19
C ALA A 71 9.10 15.16 -0.11
N PRO A 72 10.25 15.05 -0.79
CA PRO A 72 10.45 15.63 -2.11
C PRO A 72 9.66 14.88 -3.19
N GLU A 73 9.51 15.49 -4.36
CA GLU A 73 9.01 14.79 -5.55
C GLU A 73 10.13 14.00 -6.24
N PRO A 74 9.85 12.82 -6.82
CA PRO A 74 8.54 12.14 -6.95
C PRO A 74 8.11 11.27 -5.75
N GLU A 75 8.94 11.13 -4.73
CA GLU A 75 8.71 10.24 -3.59
C GLU A 75 7.39 10.54 -2.87
N ARG A 76 7.07 11.84 -2.73
CA ARG A 76 5.83 12.32 -2.15
C ARG A 76 4.62 11.86 -2.96
N GLN A 77 4.56 12.16 -4.26
CA GLN A 77 3.40 11.79 -5.07
C GLN A 77 3.18 10.27 -5.20
N LEU A 78 4.27 9.48 -5.17
CA LEU A 78 4.18 8.02 -5.17
C LEU A 78 3.81 7.41 -3.81
N GLY A 79 3.95 8.18 -2.73
CA GLY A 79 3.78 7.66 -1.37
C GLY A 79 4.88 6.68 -0.99
N ALA A 80 6.12 6.91 -1.41
CA ALA A 80 7.21 5.95 -1.27
C ALA A 80 7.42 5.47 0.18
N HIS A 81 7.49 6.41 1.13
CA HIS A 81 7.58 6.08 2.56
C HIS A 81 6.28 5.45 3.09
N LEU A 82 5.12 5.99 2.66
CA LEU A 82 3.81 5.52 3.09
C LEU A 82 3.61 4.03 2.76
N PHE A 83 3.95 3.62 1.54
CA PHE A 83 3.65 2.28 1.03
C PHE A 83 4.78 1.25 1.19
N THR A 84 5.91 1.65 1.78
CA THR A 84 7.01 0.73 2.16
C THR A 84 7.16 0.56 3.66
N ARG A 85 6.96 1.64 4.44
CA ARG A 85 7.20 1.64 5.89
C ARG A 85 5.91 1.68 6.70
N ALA A 86 5.02 2.63 6.41
CA ALA A 86 3.83 2.84 7.21
C ALA A 86 2.78 1.74 6.97
N VAL A 87 2.42 1.51 5.70
CA VAL A 87 1.56 0.42 5.22
C VAL A 87 2.38 -0.34 4.19
N PRO A 88 3.05 -1.45 4.55
CA PRO A 88 4.03 -2.11 3.67
C PRO A 88 3.31 -2.88 2.55
N LEU A 89 2.82 -2.15 1.55
CA LEU A 89 2.26 -2.72 0.33
C LEU A 89 3.36 -3.25 -0.58
N LEU A 90 4.58 -2.71 -0.45
CA LEU A 90 5.73 -3.10 -1.25
C LEU A 90 6.97 -3.16 -0.38
N GLY A 91 7.90 -4.05 -0.73
CA GLY A 91 9.26 -4.00 -0.22
C GLY A 91 10.01 -2.76 -0.73
N GLU A 92 11.00 -2.32 0.04
CA GLU A 92 11.82 -1.14 -0.29
C GLU A 92 12.51 -1.27 -1.66
N ASP A 93 13.10 -2.44 -1.95
CA ASP A 93 13.78 -2.68 -3.23
C ASP A 93 12.84 -2.48 -4.43
N ARG A 94 11.58 -2.91 -4.29
CA ARG A 94 10.58 -2.76 -5.36
C ARG A 94 10.16 -1.31 -5.52
N MET A 95 9.98 -0.57 -4.42
CA MET A 95 9.70 0.86 -4.46
C MET A 95 10.87 1.65 -5.06
N LEU A 96 12.12 1.28 -4.74
CA LEU A 96 13.31 1.88 -5.33
C LEU A 96 13.36 1.68 -6.85
N GLN A 97 13.08 0.47 -7.34
CA GLN A 97 12.96 0.20 -8.78
C GLN A 97 11.90 1.08 -9.45
N ILE A 98 10.74 1.26 -8.81
CA ILE A 98 9.66 2.12 -9.31
C ILE A 98 10.12 3.58 -9.33
N LEU A 99 10.73 4.07 -8.25
CA LEU A 99 11.26 5.42 -8.16
C LEU A 99 12.33 5.72 -9.21
N ASP A 100 13.26 4.81 -9.41
CA ASP A 100 14.31 4.94 -10.42
C ASP A 100 13.68 5.04 -11.81
N ARG A 101 12.68 4.20 -12.09
CA ARG A 101 11.95 4.27 -13.36
C ARG A 101 11.23 5.60 -13.55
N VAL A 102 10.57 6.13 -12.52
CA VAL A 102 9.90 7.44 -12.57
C VAL A 102 10.92 8.56 -12.80
N LYS A 103 12.06 8.52 -12.11
CA LYS A 103 13.15 9.50 -12.28
C LYS A 103 13.80 9.43 -13.65
N GLU A 104 13.92 8.24 -14.25
CA GLU A 104 14.37 8.08 -15.64
C GLU A 104 13.41 8.74 -16.63
N LEU A 105 12.10 8.47 -16.50
CA LEU A 105 11.08 9.06 -17.37
C LEU A 105 11.09 10.59 -17.29
N ALA A 106 11.19 11.14 -16.08
CA ALA A 106 11.28 12.58 -15.84
C ALA A 106 12.54 13.18 -16.47
N ARG A 107 13.71 12.54 -16.30
CA ARG A 107 14.96 12.96 -16.96
C ARG A 107 14.88 12.89 -18.49
N GLY A 108 14.09 11.95 -19.02
CA GLY A 108 13.79 11.82 -20.44
C GLY A 108 12.79 12.86 -20.99
N GLY A 109 12.36 13.83 -20.18
CA GLY A 109 11.44 14.90 -20.58
C GLY A 109 9.95 14.60 -20.36
N THR A 110 9.61 13.46 -19.74
CA THR A 110 8.22 13.17 -19.37
C THR A 110 7.80 14.08 -18.20
N PRO A 111 6.63 14.74 -18.24
CA PRO A 111 6.12 15.48 -17.10
C PRO A 111 6.03 14.62 -15.85
N ILE A 112 6.38 15.19 -14.68
CA ILE A 112 6.48 14.43 -13.43
C ILE A 112 5.18 13.70 -13.08
N ASP A 113 4.02 14.34 -13.24
CA ASP A 113 2.72 13.75 -12.96
C ASP A 113 2.43 12.53 -13.84
N GLN A 114 2.90 12.55 -15.09
CA GLN A 114 2.76 11.41 -16.01
C GLN A 114 3.72 10.29 -15.65
N ALA A 115 4.96 10.61 -15.28
CA ALA A 115 5.94 9.63 -14.81
C ALA A 115 5.45 8.95 -13.52
N VAL A 116 4.92 9.72 -12.57
CA VAL A 116 4.31 9.22 -11.33
C VAL A 116 3.13 8.32 -11.62
N ARG A 117 2.26 8.66 -12.58
CA ARG A 117 1.16 7.77 -12.99
C ARG A 117 1.65 6.38 -13.41
N VAL A 118 2.72 6.32 -14.21
CA VAL A 118 3.35 5.04 -14.57
C VAL A 118 3.83 4.31 -13.31
N GLY A 119 4.44 5.01 -12.37
CA GLY A 119 4.83 4.42 -11.08
C GLY A 119 3.65 3.88 -10.28
N LYS A 120 2.52 4.61 -10.20
CA LYS A 120 1.30 4.13 -9.53
C LYS A 120 0.68 2.92 -10.24
N GLU A 121 0.77 2.84 -11.56
CA GLU A 121 0.38 1.66 -12.33
C GLU A 121 1.26 0.45 -11.98
N MET A 122 2.58 0.64 -11.83
CA MET A 122 3.48 -0.44 -11.38
C MET A 122 3.20 -0.91 -9.94
N ILE A 123 2.83 0.02 -9.04
CA ILE A 123 2.38 -0.34 -7.68
C ILE A 123 1.10 -1.17 -7.75
N ARG A 124 0.13 -0.74 -8.56
CA ARG A 124 -1.13 -1.47 -8.77
C ARG A 124 -0.88 -2.88 -9.30
N GLU A 125 -0.01 -3.02 -10.29
CA GLU A 125 0.35 -4.33 -10.86
C GLU A 125 0.97 -5.23 -9.79
N ALA A 126 1.82 -4.73 -8.92
CA ALA A 126 2.41 -5.52 -7.84
C ALA A 126 1.39 -5.99 -6.77
N ILE A 127 0.25 -5.29 -6.63
CA ILE A 127 -0.85 -5.69 -5.72
C ILE A 127 -1.84 -6.64 -6.42
N THR A 128 -1.94 -6.55 -7.74
CA THR A 128 -2.96 -7.27 -8.55
C THR A 128 -2.42 -8.39 -9.44
N GLY A 129 -1.10 -8.54 -9.56
CA GLY A 129 -0.44 -9.71 -10.13
C GLY A 129 -0.48 -10.86 -9.15
#